data_AF-A0A8S9M934-F1
#
_entry.id   AF-A0A8S9M934-F1
#
_cell.length_a   1.000
_cell.length_b   1.000
_cell.length_c   1.000
_cell.angle_alpha   90.00
_cell.angle_beta   90.00
_cell.angle_gamma   90.00
#
_symmetry.space_group_name_H-M   'P 1'
#
loop_
_entity.id
_entity.type
_entity.pdbx_description
1 polymer ?
#
loop_
_entity_poly.entity_id
_entity_poly.type
_entity_poly.pdbx_seq_one_letter_code
_entity_poly.pdbx_strand_id
1 'polypeptide(L)'
;MHEDDTPELHEVATILKHLGVPKVPLKVRKLVVKICDVVTRRAARLAAAGISGILKKLGRDGSVGEGRRRSSDKQMMRRTVVAVEGGLYSNYRMFREYMDEALRDILGEDVARQVVIKAMEDGSSIGSALLLASSHSVRTISNI
;
A
#
# COMPACT_ATOMS: atom_id res chain seq x y z
N MET A 1 9.35 -2.04 16.75
CA MET A 1 10.49 -1.12 16.49
C MET A 1 10.06 0.34 16.54
N HIS A 2 9.17 0.81 15.65
CA HIS A 2 8.66 2.19 15.70
C HIS A 2 7.61 2.46 16.77
N GLU A 3 7.02 1.41 17.33
CA GLU A 3 5.98 1.52 18.37
C GLU A 3 6.57 1.57 19.79
N ASP A 4 7.91 1.46 19.91
CA ASP A 4 8.58 1.58 21.20
C ASP A 4 8.89 3.05 21.49
N ASP A 5 7.92 3.73 22.11
CA ASP A 5 8.02 5.14 22.49
C ASP A 5 8.73 5.34 23.84
N THR A 6 9.30 4.28 24.43
CA THR A 6 9.99 4.38 25.73
C THR A 6 11.33 5.10 25.58
N PRO A 7 11.75 5.95 26.55
CA PRO A 7 13.02 6.68 26.47
C PRO A 7 14.24 5.77 26.30
N GLU A 8 14.16 4.55 26.85
CA GLU A 8 15.23 3.56 26.80
C GLU A 8 15.08 2.53 25.66
N LEU A 9 13.99 2.54 24.89
CA LEU A 9 13.72 1.54 23.85
C LEU A 9 13.75 0.10 24.40
N HIS A 10 12.93 -0.18 25.43
CA HIS A 10 12.89 -1.47 26.14
C HIS A 10 12.38 -2.62 25.26
N GLU A 11 11.40 -2.37 24.40
CA GLU A 11 10.87 -3.37 23.49
C GLU A 11 11.89 -3.69 22.42
N VAL A 12 12.57 -2.68 21.86
CA VAL A 12 13.69 -2.88 20.92
C VAL A 12 14.80 -3.69 21.58
N ALA A 13 15.15 -3.39 22.83
CA ALA A 13 16.15 -4.17 23.59
C ALA A 13 15.72 -5.64 23.74
N THR A 14 14.43 -5.86 23.99
CA THR A 14 13.83 -7.19 24.15
C THR A 14 13.87 -7.95 22.82
N ILE A 15 13.47 -7.33 21.72
CA ILE A 15 13.52 -7.94 20.37
C ILE A 15 14.97 -8.31 20.02
N LEU A 16 15.93 -7.39 20.21
CA LEU A 16 17.34 -7.65 19.91
C LEU A 16 17.90 -8.80 20.75
N LYS A 17 17.51 -8.90 22.03
CA LYS A 17 17.87 -10.04 22.89
C LYS A 17 17.33 -11.36 22.34
N HIS A 18 16.08 -11.41 21.91
CA HIS A 18 15.48 -12.61 21.30
C HIS A 18 16.14 -12.99 19.97
N LEU A 19 16.66 -12.01 19.23
CA LEU A 19 17.43 -12.20 18.00
C LEU A 19 18.91 -12.58 18.25
N GLY A 20 19.30 -12.85 19.50
CA GLY A 20 20.66 -13.29 19.83
C GLY A 20 21.67 -12.14 20.03
N VAL A 21 21.21 -10.89 20.12
CA VAL A 21 22.05 -9.71 20.35
C VAL A 21 21.70 -9.07 21.71
N PRO A 22 22.15 -9.65 22.84
CA PRO A 22 21.82 -9.14 24.17
C PRO A 22 22.66 -7.90 24.54
N LYS A 23 22.23 -7.18 25.59
CA LYS A 23 22.98 -6.07 26.23
C LYS A 23 23.37 -4.93 25.27
N VAL A 24 22.53 -4.63 24.28
CA VAL A 24 22.78 -3.58 23.29
C VAL A 24 22.69 -2.18 23.92
N PRO A 25 23.73 -1.32 23.80
CA PRO A 25 23.69 0.04 24.31
C PRO A 25 22.60 0.89 23.68
N LEU A 26 22.04 1.86 24.41
CA LEU A 26 20.95 2.73 23.94
C LEU A 26 21.28 3.42 22.60
N LYS A 27 22.52 3.88 22.41
CA LYS A 27 22.96 4.51 21.15
C LYS A 27 22.78 3.57 19.94
N VAL A 28 23.09 2.28 20.11
CA VAL A 28 22.94 1.27 19.07
C VAL A 28 21.47 0.93 18.86
N ARG A 29 20.65 0.85 19.93
CA ARG A 29 19.19 0.66 19.79
C ARG A 29 18.55 1.79 18.97
N LYS A 30 18.93 3.04 19.22
CA LYS A 30 18.49 4.20 18.43
C LYS A 30 18.92 4.11 16.96
N LEU A 31 20.12 3.61 16.69
CA LEU A 31 20.59 3.37 15.32
C LEU A 31 19.75 2.30 14.62
N VAL A 32 19.44 1.19 15.30
CA VAL A 32 18.59 0.12 14.76
C VAL A 32 17.21 0.67 14.38
N VAL A 33 16.58 1.45 15.25
CA VAL A 33 15.28 2.08 14.96
C VAL A 33 15.37 2.96 13.71
N LYS A 34 16.41 3.80 13.59
CA LYS A 34 16.62 4.65 12.41
C LYS A 34 16.82 3.85 11.12
N ILE A 35 17.53 2.72 11.18
CA ILE A 35 17.71 1.84 10.01
C ILE A 35 16.36 1.23 9.61
N CYS A 36 15.60 0.71 10.58
CA CYS A 36 14.26 0.18 10.33
C CYS A 36 13.33 1.24 9.71
N ASP A 37 13.44 2.51 10.14
CA ASP A 37 12.68 3.62 9.58
C ASP A 37 12.99 3.85 8.10
N VAL A 38 14.28 3.99 7.77
CA VAL A 38 14.75 4.19 6.39
C VAL A 38 14.31 3.04 5.49
N VAL A 39 14.45 1.79 5.95
CA VAL A 39 14.02 0.60 5.20
C VAL A 39 12.50 0.60 4.99
N THR A 40 11.73 0.89 6.03
CA THR A 40 10.25 0.92 5.99
C THR A 40 9.77 2.01 5.03
N ARG A 41 10.31 3.23 5.15
CA ARG A 41 9.97 4.36 4.28
C ARG A 41 10.30 4.07 2.82
N ARG A 42 11.49 3.52 2.54
CA ARG A 42 11.88 3.14 1.17
C ARG A 42 10.92 2.11 0.59
N ALA A 43 10.60 1.06 1.34
CA ALA A 43 9.70 0.00 0.88
C ALA A 43 8.29 0.56 0.58
N ALA A 44 7.75 1.40 1.46
CA ALA A 44 6.45 2.03 1.28
C ALA A 44 6.41 2.95 0.03
N ARG A 45 7.44 3.78 -0.16
CA ARG A 45 7.55 4.67 -1.34
C ARG A 45 7.65 3.88 -2.65
N LEU A 46 8.41 2.78 -2.68
CA LEU A 46 8.50 1.91 -3.86
C LEU A 46 7.17 1.25 -4.19
N ALA A 47 6.43 0.78 -3.20
CA ALA A 47 5.09 0.22 -3.39
C ALA A 47 4.09 1.28 -3.91
N ALA A 48 4.12 2.50 -3.35
CA ALA A 48 3.31 3.63 -3.82
C ALA A 48 3.63 4.02 -5.28
N ALA A 49 4.90 3.98 -5.67
CA ALA A 49 5.32 4.20 -7.06
C ALA A 49 4.77 3.13 -8.00
N GLY A 50 4.76 1.86 -7.58
CA GLY A 50 4.13 0.77 -8.32
C GLY A 50 2.63 0.99 -8.53
N ILE A 51 1.90 1.34 -7.47
CA ILE A 51 0.47 1.68 -7.54
C ILE A 51 0.25 2.85 -8.51
N SER A 52 1.02 3.92 -8.37
CA SER A 52 0.94 5.11 -9.23
C SER A 52 1.20 4.79 -10.70
N GLY A 53 2.15 3.90 -10.99
CA GLY A 53 2.42 3.42 -12.35
C GLY A 53 1.22 2.70 -12.97
N ILE A 54 0.51 1.86 -12.20
CA ILE A 54 -0.73 1.20 -12.66
C ILE A 54 -1.83 2.24 -12.89
N LEU A 55 -2.01 3.19 -11.97
CA LEU A 55 -3.00 4.26 -12.12
C LEU A 55 -2.74 5.08 -13.39
N LYS A 56 -1.48 5.44 -13.64
CA LYS A 56 -1.07 6.12 -14.88
C LYS A 56 -1.38 5.30 -16.12
N LYS A 57 -1.06 4.00 -16.11
CA LYS A 57 -1.37 3.09 -17.23
C LYS A 57 -2.87 3.01 -17.51
N LEU A 58 -3.71 3.14 -16.47
CA LEU A 58 -5.17 3.15 -16.57
C LEU A 58 -5.75 4.55 -16.89
N GLY A 59 -4.93 5.61 -16.97
CA GLY A 59 -5.37 6.99 -17.14
C GLY A 59 -6.10 7.56 -15.92
N ARG A 60 -5.74 7.10 -14.72
CA ARG A 60 -6.35 7.44 -13.43
C ARG A 60 -5.43 8.22 -12.49
N ASP A 61 -4.25 8.60 -12.95
CA ASP A 61 -3.27 9.42 -12.21
C ASP A 61 -3.54 10.93 -12.34
N GLY A 62 -4.69 11.32 -12.88
CA GLY A 62 -5.02 12.73 -13.13
C GLY A 62 -4.35 13.32 -14.37
N SER A 63 -3.46 12.58 -15.05
CA SER A 63 -2.93 13.01 -16.33
C SER A 63 -4.01 12.87 -17.41
N VAL A 64 -4.30 13.97 -18.11
CA VAL A 64 -5.20 13.94 -19.28
C VAL A 64 -4.43 13.26 -20.40
N GLY A 65 -4.67 11.97 -20.61
CA GLY A 65 -4.01 11.23 -21.69
C GLY A 65 -4.25 11.90 -23.04
N GLU A 66 -3.16 12.22 -23.75
CA GLU A 66 -3.16 12.82 -25.09
C GLU A 66 -3.91 11.98 -26.16
N GLY A 67 -4.29 10.73 -25.85
CA GLY A 67 -4.88 9.79 -26.80
C GLY A 67 -6.37 9.44 -26.62
N ARG A 68 -7.12 10.02 -25.67
CA ARG A 68 -8.55 9.67 -25.47
C ARG A 68 -9.43 10.90 -25.23
N ARG A 69 -9.37 11.87 -26.14
CA ARG A 69 -10.48 12.82 -26.29
C ARG A 69 -11.60 12.17 -27.09
N ARG A 70 -12.56 11.56 -26.40
CA ARG A 70 -13.93 11.46 -26.92
C ARG A 70 -14.91 11.89 -25.84
N SER A 71 -15.59 12.99 -26.17
CA SER A 71 -16.86 13.47 -25.64
C SER A 71 -16.88 14.09 -24.25
N SER A 72 -16.95 15.43 -24.24
CA SER A 72 -17.90 16.33 -23.54
C SER A 72 -18.42 16.07 -22.12
N ASP A 73 -18.02 15.02 -21.40
CA ASP A 73 -18.24 14.95 -19.97
C ASP A 73 -16.99 15.51 -19.29
N LYS A 74 -17.21 16.53 -18.47
CA LYS A 74 -16.28 17.00 -17.45
C LYS A 74 -15.67 15.75 -16.81
N GLN A 75 -14.41 15.44 -17.13
CA GLN A 75 -13.72 14.20 -16.74
C GLN A 75 -13.57 14.21 -15.22
N MET A 76 -14.65 13.88 -14.51
CA MET A 76 -14.68 13.82 -13.07
C MET A 76 -13.73 12.68 -12.71
N MET A 77 -12.67 13.01 -11.98
CA MET A 77 -11.76 11.99 -11.47
C MET A 77 -12.59 10.92 -10.77
N ARG A 78 -12.52 9.70 -11.30
CA ARG A 78 -13.22 8.56 -10.70
C ARG A 78 -12.45 8.12 -9.48
N ARG A 79 -13.14 8.08 -8.34
CA ARG A 79 -12.63 7.46 -7.12
C ARG A 79 -12.16 6.04 -7.43
N THR A 80 -10.91 5.75 -7.09
CA THR A 80 -10.27 4.44 -7.26
C THR A 80 -9.96 3.85 -5.91
N VAL A 81 -10.39 2.60 -5.69
CA VAL A 81 -10.03 1.84 -4.51
C VAL A 81 -8.93 0.86 -4.89
N VAL A 82 -7.81 0.89 -4.17
CA VAL A 82 -6.72 -0.08 -4.28
C VAL A 82 -6.85 -1.05 -3.11
N ALA A 83 -7.28 -2.26 -3.42
CA ALA A 83 -7.33 -3.35 -2.44
C ALA A 83 -5.91 -3.87 -2.19
N VAL A 84 -5.51 -3.94 -0.92
CA VAL A 84 -4.20 -4.46 -0.50
C VAL A 84 -4.43 -5.58 0.51
N GLU A 85 -3.78 -6.71 0.26
CA GLU A 85 -3.75 -7.86 1.16
C GLU A 85 -2.30 -8.09 1.61
N GLY A 86 -2.09 -8.40 2.89
CA GLY A 86 -0.78 -8.74 3.44
C GLY A 86 -0.49 -8.12 4.81
N GLY A 87 0.12 -8.92 5.69
CA GLY A 87 0.36 -8.56 7.09
C GLY A 87 1.21 -7.29 7.29
N LEU A 88 2.09 -6.95 6.35
CA LEU A 88 2.86 -5.71 6.43
C LEU A 88 1.94 -4.48 6.36
N TYR A 89 1.05 -4.41 5.37
CA TYR A 89 0.12 -3.29 5.25
C TYR A 89 -0.91 -3.32 6.38
N SER A 90 -1.44 -4.49 6.76
CA SER A 90 -2.47 -4.61 7.80
C SER A 90 -1.97 -4.29 9.21
N ASN A 91 -0.76 -4.74 9.56
CA ASN A 91 -0.29 -4.70 10.94
C ASN A 91 0.73 -3.59 11.22
N TYR A 92 1.29 -2.93 10.20
CA TYR A 92 2.36 -1.96 10.40
C TYR A 92 1.94 -0.54 10.03
N ARG A 93 1.57 0.24 11.05
CA ARG A 93 1.04 1.61 10.90
C ARG A 93 1.98 2.53 10.12
N MET A 94 3.26 2.58 10.49
CA MET A 94 4.25 3.45 9.84
C MET A 94 4.40 3.16 8.34
N PHE A 95 4.28 1.90 7.93
CA PHE A 95 4.33 1.54 6.51
C PHE A 95 3.13 2.10 5.74
N ARG A 96 1.93 2.09 6.33
CA ARG A 96 0.75 2.70 5.72
C ARG A 96 0.89 4.22 5.59
N GLU A 97 1.37 4.87 6.65
CA GLU A 97 1.57 6.33 6.66
C GLU A 97 2.58 6.75 5.58
N TYR A 98 3.74 6.07 5.50
CA TYR A 98 4.71 6.35 4.44
C TYR A 98 4.22 6.03 3.03
N MET A 99 3.31 5.07 2.87
CA MET A 99 2.72 4.76 1.57
C MET A 99 1.72 5.84 1.16
N ASP A 100 0.88 6.32 2.09
CA ASP A 100 -0.07 7.41 1.86
C ASP A 100 0.65 8.72 1.53
N GLU A 101 1.67 9.07 2.32
CA GLU A 101 2.56 10.22 2.06
C GLU A 101 3.15 10.12 0.64
N ALA A 102 3.70 8.96 0.28
CA ALA A 102 4.30 8.74 -1.03
C ALA A 102 3.30 8.85 -2.19
N LEU A 103 2.05 8.38 -2.01
CA LEU A 103 1.02 8.55 -3.03
C LEU A 103 0.65 10.03 -3.21
N ARG A 104 0.55 10.81 -2.12
CA ARG A 104 0.30 12.26 -2.19
C ARG A 104 1.44 12.98 -2.90
N ASP A 105 2.69 12.62 -2.59
CA ASP A 105 3.88 13.17 -3.27
C ASP A 105 3.87 12.89 -4.78
N ILE A 106 3.52 11.66 -5.19
CA ILE A 106 3.63 11.22 -6.59
C ILE A 106 2.45 11.73 -7.44
N LEU A 107 1.23 11.68 -6.90
CA LEU A 107 0.01 11.99 -7.65
C LEU A 107 -0.44 13.45 -7.49
N GLY A 108 0.01 14.14 -6.44
CA GLY A 108 -0.52 15.42 -6.02
C GLY A 108 -1.81 15.28 -5.20
N GLU A 109 -2.11 16.29 -4.38
CA GLU A 109 -3.21 16.30 -3.41
C GLU A 109 -4.59 15.99 -4.01
N ASP A 110 -4.91 16.63 -5.14
CA ASP A 110 -6.24 16.52 -5.75
C ASP A 110 -6.51 15.10 -6.26
N VAL A 111 -5.48 14.49 -6.84
CA VAL A 111 -5.55 13.14 -7.40
C VAL A 111 -5.51 12.10 -6.31
N ALA A 112 -4.61 12.24 -5.34
CA ALA A 112 -4.44 11.31 -4.23
C ALA A 112 -5.72 11.17 -3.39
N ARG A 113 -6.51 12.24 -3.19
CA ARG A 113 -7.82 12.19 -2.51
C ARG A 113 -8.83 11.25 -3.17
N GLN A 114 -8.66 10.97 -4.46
CA GLN A 114 -9.51 10.06 -5.21
C GLN A 114 -8.99 8.62 -5.16
N VAL A 115 -7.80 8.37 -4.62
CA VAL A 115 -7.21 7.03 -4.46
C VAL A 115 -7.34 6.61 -3.00
N VAL A 116 -8.06 5.52 -2.75
CA VAL A 116 -8.26 4.97 -1.41
C VAL A 116 -7.60 3.60 -1.33
N ILE A 117 -6.61 3.45 -0.47
CA ILE A 117 -6.05 2.12 -0.18
C ILE A 117 -6.89 1.46 0.91
N LYS A 118 -7.38 0.25 0.65
CA LYS A 118 -8.18 -0.53 1.59
C LYS A 118 -7.54 -1.88 1.85
N ALA A 119 -7.31 -2.20 3.12
CA ALA A 119 -6.93 -3.54 3.53
C ALA A 119 -8.08 -4.52 3.25
N MET A 120 -7.75 -5.69 2.72
CA MET A 120 -8.69 -6.79 2.53
C MET A 120 -8.19 -8.04 3.23
N GLU A 121 -9.13 -8.79 3.80
CA GLU A 121 -8.93 -10.16 4.28
C GLU A 121 -9.48 -11.12 3.22
N ASP A 122 -8.76 -12.22 2.97
CA ASP A 122 -9.16 -13.31 2.08
C ASP A 122 -9.51 -12.87 0.65
N GLY A 123 -8.87 -11.80 0.15
CA GLY A 123 -9.12 -11.24 -1.18
C GLY A 123 -8.87 -12.26 -2.29
N SER A 124 -7.82 -13.06 -2.15
CA SER A 124 -7.50 -14.17 -3.06
C SER A 124 -8.61 -15.24 -3.11
N SER A 125 -9.14 -15.65 -1.96
CA SER A 125 -10.17 -16.70 -1.86
C SER A 125 -11.51 -16.24 -2.45
N ILE A 126 -11.97 -15.05 -2.06
CA ILE A 126 -13.22 -14.45 -2.57
C ILE A 126 -13.10 -14.18 -4.08
N GLY A 127 -11.95 -13.65 -4.52
CA GLY A 127 -11.68 -13.40 -5.93
C GLY A 127 -11.74 -14.67 -6.76
N SER A 128 -11.14 -15.76 -6.27
CA SER A 128 -11.17 -17.07 -6.94
C SER A 128 -12.60 -17.62 -7.06
N ALA A 129 -13.40 -17.53 -5.99
CA ALA A 129 -14.79 -17.96 -6.01
C ALA A 129 -15.64 -17.16 -7.02
N LEU A 130 -15.46 -15.83 -7.07
CA LEU A 130 -16.15 -14.96 -8.03
C LEU A 130 -15.74 -15.26 -9.49
N LEU A 131 -14.46 -15.54 -9.73
CA LEU A 131 -13.97 -15.93 -11.06
C LEU A 131 -14.57 -17.26 -11.51
N LEU A 132 -14.68 -18.25 -10.62
CA LEU A 132 -15.34 -19.51 -10.93
C LEU A 132 -16.83 -19.30 -11.23
N ALA A 133 -17.56 -18.59 -10.37
CA ALA A 133 -18.98 -18.32 -10.54
C ALA A 133 -19.28 -17.58 -11.87
N SER A 134 -18.48 -16.56 -12.20
CA SER A 134 -18.61 -15.82 -13.46
C SER A 134 -18.29 -16.69 -14.68
N SER A 135 -17.27 -17.56 -14.60
CA SER A 135 -16.94 -18.50 -15.68
C SER A 135 -18.04 -19.53 -15.91
N HIS A 136 -18.71 -19.99 -14.85
CA HIS A 136 -19.86 -20.88 -14.97
C HIS A 136 -21.07 -20.18 -15.60
N SER A 137 -21.34 -18.92 -15.25
CA SER A 137 -22.41 -18.12 -15.87
C SER A 137 -22.16 -17.88 -17.37
N VAL A 138 -20.92 -17.59 -17.77
CA VAL A 138 -20.56 -17.41 -19.20
C VAL A 138 -20.75 -18.72 -19.97
N ARG A 139 -20.37 -19.88 -19.41
CA ARG A 139 -20.60 -21.18 -20.07
C ARG A 139 -22.07 -21.52 -20.29
N THR A 140 -22.95 -21.07 -19.39
CA THR A 140 -24.39 -21.29 -19.53
C THR A 140 -24.99 -20.42 -20.64
N ILE A 141 -24.48 -19.20 -20.84
CA ILE A 141 -24.95 -18.29 -21.91
C ILE A 141 -24.44 -18.75 -23.29
N SER A 142 -23.24 -19.32 -23.38
CA SER A 142 -22.69 -19.85 -24.64
C SER A 142 -23.32 -21.16 -25.13
N ASN A 143 -24.21 -21.78 -24.34
CA ASN A 143 -24.91 -23.03 -24.65
C ASN A 143 -26.42 -22.81 -24.96
N ILE A 144 -26.81 -21.57 -25.23
CA ILE A 144 -28.12 -21.16 -25.75
C ILE A 144 -27.87 -20.46 -27.09
#